data_AF-A0A4U9WJ64-F1
#
_entry.id   AF-A0A4U9WJ64-F1
#
_cell.length_a   1.000
_cell.length_b   1.000
_cell.length_c   1.000
_cell.angle_alpha   90.00
_cell.angle_beta   90.00
_cell.angle_gamma   90.00
#
_symmetry.space_group_name_H-M   'P 1'
#
loop_
_entity.id
_entity.type
_entity.pdbx_description
1 polymer ?
#
loop_
_entity_poly.entity_id
_entity_poly.type
_entity_poly.pdbx_seq_one_letter_code
_entity_poly.pdbx_strand_id
1 'polypeptide(L)'
;MKFVNQVKNTLTYLIGIVFISSMAPTLAISQQTKPTGSGYIAQQDNIKGLTDALSSRLNKPIIISKLVANKKVSGDFDLHNPQAFYRTYF
;
A
#
# COMPACT_ATOMS: atom_id res chain seq x y z
N MET A 1 51.73 5.93 -29.92
CA MET A 1 50.27 5.80 -30.12
C MET A 1 49.57 5.39 -28.81
N LYS A 2 49.53 6.24 -27.78
CA LYS A 2 48.92 5.91 -26.47
C LYS A 2 47.84 6.90 -26.00
N PHE A 3 47.50 7.91 -26.81
CA PHE A 3 46.53 8.94 -26.44
C PHE A 3 45.08 8.59 -26.84
N VAL A 4 44.89 7.81 -27.90
CA VAL A 4 43.56 7.49 -28.46
C VAL A 4 42.77 6.48 -27.61
N ASN A 5 43.46 5.58 -26.89
CA ASN A 5 42.80 4.57 -26.06
C ASN A 5 42.35 5.08 -24.69
N GLN A 6 42.80 6.26 -24.25
CA GLN A 6 42.39 6.80 -22.95
C GLN A 6 41.02 7.51 -23.04
N VAL A 7 40.65 8.03 -24.21
CA VAL A 7 39.38 8.76 -24.42
C VAL A 7 38.18 7.80 -24.53
N LYS A 8 38.39 6.59 -25.08
CA LYS A 8 37.33 5.58 -25.23
C LYS A 8 36.90 4.97 -23.90
N ASN A 9 37.78 4.92 -22.89
CA ASN A 9 37.49 4.27 -21.62
C ASN A 9 36.76 5.17 -20.60
N THR A 10 36.61 6.46 -20.89
CA THR A 10 35.91 7.42 -20.02
C THR A 10 34.45 7.61 -20.42
N LEU A 11 34.07 7.21 -21.63
CA LEU A 11 32.70 7.40 -22.14
C LEU A 11 31.72 6.33 -21.62
N THR A 12 32.21 5.17 -21.19
CA THR A 12 31.39 4.08 -20.64
C THR A 12 30.85 4.41 -19.24
N TYR A 13 31.56 5.24 -18.47
CA TYR A 13 31.17 5.54 -17.08
C TYR A 13 30.03 6.58 -16.96
N LEU A 14 29.69 7.30 -18.03
CA LEU A 14 28.61 8.30 -17.99
C LEU A 14 27.20 7.71 -18.22
N ILE A 15 27.08 6.51 -18.79
CA ILE A 15 25.78 5.86 -19.03
C ILE A 15 25.33 5.03 -17.81
N GLY A 16 26.25 4.57 -16.97
CA GLY A 16 25.95 3.71 -15.81
C GLY A 16 25.33 4.42 -14.60
N ILE A 17 25.42 5.75 -14.50
CA ILE A 17 24.99 6.50 -13.30
C ILE A 17 23.51 6.93 -13.38
N VAL A 18 22.90 6.93 -14.57
CA VAL A 18 21.54 7.49 -14.77
C VAL A 18 20.41 6.52 -14.36
N PHE A 19 20.68 5.23 -14.15
CA PHE A 19 19.61 4.23 -13.93
C PHE A 19 19.25 3.97 -12.46
N ILE A 20 20.03 4.45 -11.49
CA ILE A 20 19.85 4.08 -10.07
C ILE A 20 19.04 5.13 -9.29
N SER A 21 18.75 6.31 -9.87
CA SER A 21 18.07 7.41 -9.16
C SER A 21 16.53 7.32 -9.13
N SER A 22 15.91 6.30 -9.73
CA SER A 22 14.45 6.25 -9.90
C SER A 22 13.69 5.46 -8.81
N MET A 23 14.36 4.97 -7.78
CA MET A 23 13.71 4.26 -6.66
C MET A 23 13.51 5.21 -5.48
N ALA A 24 12.71 6.26 -5.65
CA ALA A 24 12.18 6.97 -4.51
C ALA A 24 11.17 6.04 -3.80
N PRO A 25 11.34 5.72 -2.51
CA PRO A 25 10.29 5.05 -1.77
C PRO A 25 9.11 6.03 -1.70
N THR A 26 8.06 5.78 -2.48
CA THR A 26 6.79 6.46 -2.26
C THR A 26 6.34 6.09 -0.86
N LEU A 27 6.46 7.04 0.06
CA LEU A 27 5.77 7.00 1.35
C LEU A 27 4.28 6.98 1.00
N ALA A 28 3.72 5.78 0.90
CA ALA A 28 2.28 5.58 0.82
C ALA A 28 1.70 6.04 2.16
N ILE A 29 1.40 7.33 2.23
CA ILE A 29 0.65 7.91 3.32
C ILE A 29 -0.75 7.33 3.18
N SER A 30 -1.02 6.25 3.91
CA SER A 30 -2.39 5.78 4.13
C SER A 30 -3.13 6.92 4.81
N GLN A 31 -3.85 7.73 4.02
CA GLN A 31 -4.86 8.64 4.54
C GLN A 31 -5.91 7.76 5.21
N GLN A 32 -5.72 7.51 6.50
CA GLN A 32 -6.73 6.92 7.35
C GLN A 32 -7.80 7.98 7.52
N THR A 33 -8.65 8.12 6.51
CA THR A 33 -9.90 8.86 6.58
C THR A 33 -10.70 8.22 7.71
N LYS A 34 -10.67 8.86 8.89
CA LYS A 34 -11.60 8.56 9.97
C LYS A 34 -13.00 8.61 9.37
N PRO A 35 -13.75 7.51 9.33
CA PRO A 35 -15.10 7.55 8.80
C PRO A 35 -15.97 8.23 9.86
N THR A 36 -16.28 9.50 9.63
CA THR A 36 -17.28 10.26 10.40
C THR A 36 -18.71 9.79 10.08
N GLY A 37 -18.87 8.83 9.17
CA GLY A 37 -20.11 8.08 8.93
C GLY A 37 -19.92 6.61 9.26
N SER A 38 -21.00 5.91 9.55
CA SER A 38 -21.06 4.47 9.83
C SER A 38 -20.79 3.56 8.62
N GLY A 39 -20.25 4.11 7.53
CA GLY A 39 -19.75 3.39 6.35
C GLY A 39 -18.26 3.63 6.14
N TYR A 40 -17.59 2.70 5.46
CA TYR A 40 -16.17 2.75 5.11
C TYR A 40 -16.01 2.73 3.59
N ILE A 41 -15.48 3.80 3.03
CA ILE A 41 -15.24 3.91 1.58
C ILE A 41 -13.76 3.59 1.33
N ALA A 42 -13.50 2.41 0.77
CA ALA A 42 -12.15 1.98 0.42
C ALA A 42 -11.78 2.46 -0.99
N GLN A 43 -10.66 3.16 -1.14
CA GLN A 43 -10.12 3.59 -2.43
C GLN A 43 -8.73 2.98 -2.66
N GLN A 44 -8.69 1.67 -2.94
CA GLN A 44 -7.45 0.88 -3.01
C GLN A 44 -6.72 0.77 -1.67
N ASP A 45 -7.49 0.85 -0.59
CA ASP A 45 -7.00 0.70 0.77
C ASP A 45 -6.53 -0.72 1.01
N ASN A 46 -5.59 -0.86 1.95
CA ASN A 46 -5.23 -2.18 2.43
C ASN A 46 -6.38 -2.76 3.27
N ILE A 47 -6.70 -4.06 3.11
CA ILE A 47 -7.67 -4.79 3.94
C ILE A 47 -7.44 -4.54 5.44
N LYS A 48 -6.18 -4.37 5.87
CA LYS A 48 -5.87 -4.05 7.27
C LYS A 48 -6.64 -2.83 7.79
N GLY A 49 -6.76 -1.76 6.98
CA GLY A 49 -7.47 -0.53 7.36
C GLY A 49 -8.96 -0.76 7.56
N LEU A 50 -9.60 -1.50 6.65
CA LEU A 50 -11.00 -1.90 6.76
C LEU A 50 -11.24 -2.76 8.01
N THR A 51 -10.42 -3.80 8.22
CA THR A 51 -10.58 -4.67 9.39
C THR A 51 -10.32 -3.95 10.71
N ASP A 52 -9.44 -2.95 10.73
CA ASP A 52 -9.18 -2.12 11.90
C ASP A 52 -10.42 -1.29 12.27
N ALA A 53 -11.05 -0.64 11.27
CA ALA A 53 -12.32 0.06 11.44
C ALA A 53 -13.45 -0.87 11.91
N LEU A 54 -13.54 -2.08 11.35
CA LEU A 54 -14.53 -3.09 11.75
C LEU A 54 -14.29 -3.59 13.20
N SER A 55 -13.02 -3.82 13.58
CA SER A 55 -12.65 -4.28 14.92
C SER A 55 -12.97 -3.24 16.00
N SER A 56 -12.79 -1.96 15.68
CA SER A 56 -13.17 -0.84 16.54
C SER A 56 -14.69 -0.80 16.79
N ARG A 57 -15.50 -1.13 15.79
CA ARG A 57 -16.97 -1.20 15.91
C ARG A 57 -17.45 -2.44 16.66
N LEU A 58 -16.82 -3.60 16.44
CA LEU A 58 -17.16 -4.86 17.11
C LEU A 58 -16.66 -4.94 18.55
N ASN A 59 -15.74 -4.06 18.94
CA ASN A 59 -14.98 -4.14 20.19
C ASN A 59 -14.32 -5.53 20.38
N LYS A 60 -13.88 -6.13 19.27
CA LYS A 60 -13.23 -7.43 19.19
C LYS A 60 -12.07 -7.37 18.19
N PRO A 61 -10.88 -7.87 18.55
CA PRO A 61 -9.75 -7.90 17.61
C PRO A 61 -10.04 -8.89 16.47
N ILE A 62 -9.78 -8.46 15.23
CA ILE A 62 -9.91 -9.30 14.03
C ILE A 62 -8.51 -9.66 13.57
N ILE A 63 -8.16 -10.94 13.65
CA ILE A 63 -6.85 -11.44 13.23
C ILE A 63 -6.97 -11.94 11.79
N ILE A 64 -6.13 -11.38 10.91
CA ILE A 64 -6.01 -11.79 9.51
C ILE A 64 -4.58 -12.23 9.19
N SER A 65 -4.42 -13.07 8.18
CA SER A 65 -3.09 -13.50 7.74
C SER A 65 -2.31 -12.35 7.11
N LYS A 66 -0.97 -12.42 7.17
CA LYS A 66 -0.08 -11.40 6.58
C LYS A 66 -0.29 -11.24 5.06
N LEU A 67 -0.68 -12.31 4.37
CA LEU A 67 -0.96 -12.26 2.93
C LEU A 67 -2.22 -11.44 2.62
N VAL A 68 -3.28 -11.62 3.42
CA VAL A 68 -4.54 -10.90 3.25
C VAL A 68 -4.41 -9.44 3.68
N ALA A 69 -3.65 -9.19 4.75
CA ALA A 69 -3.34 -7.85 5.26
C ALA A 69 -2.48 -6.98 4.32
N ASN A 70 -2.16 -7.43 3.11
CA ASN A 70 -1.51 -6.63 2.07
C ASN A 70 -2.34 -6.54 0.79
N LYS A 71 -3.51 -7.21 0.73
CA LYS A 71 -4.41 -7.10 -0.40
C LYS A 71 -5.08 -5.73 -0.38
N LYS A 72 -5.32 -5.20 -1.57
CA LYS A 72 -6.06 -3.96 -1.77
C LYS A 72 -7.54 -4.27 -1.92
N VAL A 73 -8.37 -3.43 -1.30
CA VAL A 73 -9.81 -3.48 -1.39
C VAL A 73 -10.35 -2.12 -1.81
N SER A 74 -11.37 -2.12 -2.63
CA SER A 74 -12.04 -0.93 -3.11
C SER A 74 -13.55 -1.16 -3.07
N GLY A 75 -14.31 -0.14 -2.69
CA GLY A 75 -15.76 -0.23 -2.59
C GLY A 75 -16.32 0.52 -1.38
N ASP A 76 -17.64 0.56 -1.31
CA ASP A 76 -18.37 1.05 -0.14
C ASP A 76 -18.71 -0.14 0.77
N PHE A 77 -18.27 -0.07 2.02
CA PHE A 77 -18.48 -1.08 3.03
C PHE A 77 -19.38 -0.51 4.12
N ASP A 78 -20.59 -1.06 4.21
CA ASP A 78 -21.49 -0.74 5.30
C ASP A 78 -21.00 -1.36 6.62
N LEU A 79 -20.60 -0.52 7.57
CA LEU A 79 -20.17 -0.93 8.92
C LEU A 79 -21.25 -0.67 9.99
N HIS A 80 -22.50 -0.34 9.62
CA HIS A 80 -23.60 -0.16 10.57
C HIS A 80 -23.97 -1.46 11.29
N ASN A 81 -23.95 -2.58 10.57
CA ASN A 81 -24.20 -3.91 11.13
C ASN A 81 -22.96 -4.80 11.00
N PRO A 82 -21.93 -4.56 11.84
CA PRO A 82 -20.64 -5.24 11.69
C PRO A 82 -20.75 -6.74 11.97
N GLN A 83 -21.76 -7.20 12.72
CA GLN A 83 -22.00 -8.61 12.98
C GLN A 83 -22.53 -9.36 11.75
N ALA A 84 -23.44 -8.75 10.99
CA ALA A 84 -23.93 -9.31 9.73
C ALA A 84 -22.83 -9.35 8.66
N PHE A 85 -21.99 -8.32 8.62
CA PHE A 85 -20.83 -8.27 7.75
C PHE A 85 -19.85 -9.40 8.06
N TYR A 86 -19.47 -9.58 9.33
CA TYR A 86 -18.53 -10.63 9.73
C TYR A 86 -19.03 -12.02 9.30
N ARG A 87 -20.29 -12.35 9.57
CA ARG A 87 -20.88 -13.66 9.22
C ARG A 87 -20.92 -13.95 7.70
N THR A 88 -20.98 -12.90 6.87
CA THR A 88 -21.17 -13.06 5.43
C THR A 88 -19.86 -13.19 4.68
N TYR A 89 -18.80 -12.56 5.19
CA TYR A 89 -17.53 -12.40 4.47
C TYR A 89 -16.34 -13.10 5.12
N PHE A 90 -16.50 -13.59 6.36
CA PHE A 90 -15.47 -14.28 7.13
C PHE A 90 -16.01 -15.59 7.70
#